data_AF-W1X9Q4-F1
#
_entry.id   AF-W1X9Q4-F1
#
_cell.length_a   1.000
_cell.length_b   1.000
_cell.length_c   1.000
_cell.angle_alpha   90.00
_cell.angle_beta   90.00
_cell.angle_gamma   90.00
#
_symmetry.space_group_name_H-M   'P 1'
#
loop_
_entity.id
_entity.type
_entity.pdbx_description
1 polymer ?
#
loop_
_entity_poly.entity_id
_entity_poly.type
_entity_poly.pdbx_seq_one_letter_code
_entity_poly.pdbx_strand_id
1 'polypeptide(L)'
;GRSIHFEPLFPGEISYSRSESFWLARGGVAEQHSSQPLSALWQVLPEDVRLSPHVYLAANSLQGPWWILGWPERVPEADEVLPPEPPAYRVLTGVVDGFGLSLAFHREAAGELAGEITRVTDGAGRRFHLALTTQAQRAEAFRKQRATSLSSPASPRSVSSSQVFPDTLPAGTEYGV
;
A
#
# COMPACT_ATOMS: atom_id res chain seq x y z
N GLY A 1 -2.16 13.40 -10.33
CA GLY A 1 -1.81 13.46 -8.90
C GLY A 1 -1.61 14.90 -8.47
N ARG A 2 -1.32 15.15 -7.18
CA ARG A 2 -0.91 16.46 -6.66
C ARG A 2 0.58 16.41 -6.34
N SER A 3 1.31 17.47 -6.66
CA SER A 3 2.71 17.67 -6.26
C SER A 3 2.78 18.76 -5.19
N ILE A 4 3.73 18.63 -4.28
CA ILE A 4 3.92 19.58 -3.18
C ILE A 4 5.42 19.86 -3.06
N HIS A 5 5.77 21.13 -2.87
CA HIS A 5 7.15 21.61 -2.81
C HIS A 5 7.48 22.08 -1.41
N PHE A 6 8.70 21.79 -0.96
CA PHE A 6 9.17 22.14 0.38
C PHE A 6 10.68 22.38 0.32
N GLU A 7 11.17 23.17 1.27
CA GLU A 7 12.60 23.26 1.52
C GLU A 7 13.15 21.92 2.03
N PRO A 8 14.37 21.52 1.64
CA PRO A 8 15.00 20.30 2.14
C PRO A 8 15.14 20.33 3.65
N LEU A 9 14.64 19.29 4.31
CA LEU A 9 14.77 19.12 5.77
C LEU A 9 16.12 18.48 6.10
N PHE A 10 16.68 18.77 7.28
CA PHE A 10 17.80 18.03 7.85
C PHE A 10 17.38 16.59 8.25
N PRO A 11 18.31 15.63 8.33
CA PRO A 11 18.00 14.29 8.83
C PRO A 11 17.33 14.34 10.21
N GLY A 12 16.18 13.70 10.35
CA GLY A 12 15.36 13.70 11.57
C GLY A 12 14.54 14.96 11.83
N GLU A 13 14.61 15.98 10.97
CA GLU A 13 13.81 17.19 11.13
C GLU A 13 12.33 16.92 10.79
N ILE A 14 11.45 17.57 11.55
CA ILE A 14 9.99 17.53 11.39
C ILE A 14 9.49 18.96 11.26
N SER A 15 8.65 19.22 10.25
CA SER A 15 8.05 20.51 9.98
C SER A 15 6.56 20.39 9.71
N TYR A 16 5.75 21.32 10.20
CA TYR A 16 4.32 21.37 9.94
C TYR A 16 4.00 22.41 8.87
N SER A 17 3.36 21.98 7.79
CA SER A 17 2.84 22.89 6.78
C SER A 17 1.40 23.28 7.10
N ARG A 18 1.18 24.56 7.42
CA ARG A 18 -0.16 25.11 7.67
C ARG A 18 -1.03 25.19 6.42
N SER A 19 -0.43 25.44 5.25
CA SER A 19 -1.17 25.53 3.98
C SER A 19 -1.62 24.16 3.48
N GLU A 20 -0.85 23.12 3.81
CA GLU A 20 -1.13 21.76 3.40
C GLU A 20 -1.86 20.94 4.48
N SER A 21 -1.88 21.43 5.72
CA SER A 21 -2.46 20.76 6.90
C SER A 21 -1.86 19.38 7.17
N PHE A 22 -0.54 19.24 7.05
CA PHE A 22 0.17 18.02 7.46
C PHE A 22 1.60 18.28 7.90
N TRP A 23 2.18 17.28 8.56
CA TRP A 23 3.57 17.21 8.97
C TRP A 23 4.42 16.54 7.90
N LEU A 24 5.54 17.16 7.55
CA LEU A 24 6.60 16.58 6.75
C LEU A 24 7.79 16.28 7.66
N ALA A 25 8.40 15.12 7.49
CA ALA A 25 9.61 14.75 8.19
C ALA A 25 10.60 14.10 7.25
N ARG A 26 11.88 14.15 7.60
CA ARG A 26 12.94 13.42 6.91
C ARG A 26 13.51 12.36 7.84
N GLY A 27 13.69 11.15 7.32
CA GLY A 27 14.38 10.08 8.04
C GLY A 27 15.85 10.43 8.33
N GLY A 28 16.58 9.48 8.90
CA GLY A 28 17.99 9.61 9.27
C GLY A 28 18.27 9.65 10.77
N VAL A 29 17.26 9.41 11.62
CA VAL A 29 17.43 9.28 13.08
C VAL A 29 16.62 8.10 13.61
N ALA A 30 17.19 7.38 14.56
CA ALA A 30 16.50 6.26 15.20
C ALA A 30 15.27 6.77 15.98
N GLU A 31 15.44 7.80 16.79
CA GLU A 31 14.40 8.26 17.70
C GLU A 31 14.22 9.78 17.62
N GLN A 32 12.98 10.21 17.83
CA GLN A 32 12.63 11.62 17.97
C GLN A 32 12.64 12.01 19.44
N HIS A 33 12.99 13.26 19.73
CA HIS A 33 12.91 13.79 21.08
C HIS A 33 11.46 13.73 21.59
N SER A 34 11.26 13.43 22.87
CA SER A 34 9.92 13.23 23.46
C SER A 34 9.00 14.45 23.37
N SER A 35 9.59 15.64 23.24
CA SER A 35 8.84 16.89 23.03
C SER A 35 8.25 17.03 21.62
N GLN A 36 8.67 16.19 20.66
CA GLN A 36 8.12 16.22 19.31
C GLN A 36 6.71 15.62 19.30
N PRO A 37 5.70 16.30 18.73
CA PRO A 37 4.32 15.81 18.71
C PRO A 37 4.16 14.45 18.02
N LEU A 38 5.02 14.16 17.04
CA LEU A 38 5.02 12.91 16.28
C LEU A 38 5.98 11.87 16.86
N SER A 39 6.58 12.09 18.04
CA SER A 39 7.57 11.16 18.60
C SER A 39 7.03 9.74 18.77
N ALA A 40 5.81 9.59 19.31
CA ALA A 40 5.16 8.29 19.45
C ALA A 40 4.90 7.63 18.09
N LEU A 41 4.35 8.41 17.14
CA LEU A 41 4.09 7.92 15.79
C LEU A 41 5.39 7.58 15.04
N TRP A 42 6.49 8.26 15.31
CA TRP A 42 7.79 7.94 14.74
C TRP A 42 8.24 6.53 15.13
N GLN A 43 8.01 6.11 16.36
CA GLN A 43 8.47 4.80 16.86
C GLN A 43 7.78 3.61 16.19
N VAL A 44 6.62 3.81 15.57
CA VAL A 44 5.93 2.73 14.84
C VAL A 44 6.52 2.47 13.46
N LEU A 45 7.38 3.38 12.97
CA LEU A 45 8.04 3.21 11.69
C LEU A 45 9.06 2.07 11.72
N PRO A 46 9.14 1.27 10.65
CA PRO A 46 10.25 0.34 10.43
C PRO A 46 11.61 1.04 10.60
N GLU A 47 12.59 0.33 11.17
CA GLU A 47 13.90 0.90 11.49
C GLU A 47 14.66 1.37 10.25
N ASP A 48 14.60 0.61 9.16
CA ASP A 48 15.18 0.97 7.86
C ASP A 48 14.62 2.30 7.32
N VAL A 49 13.32 2.54 7.52
CA VAL A 49 12.67 3.81 7.17
C VAL A 49 13.14 4.95 8.06
N ARG A 50 13.22 4.73 9.39
CA ARG A 50 13.66 5.75 10.36
C ARG A 50 15.11 6.17 10.13
N LEU A 51 15.99 5.21 9.84
CA LEU A 51 17.42 5.46 9.66
C LEU A 51 17.79 5.99 8.27
N SER A 52 16.89 5.93 7.29
CA SER A 52 17.19 6.38 5.92
C SER A 52 17.09 7.90 5.76
N PRO A 53 18.20 8.61 5.46
CA PRO A 53 18.18 10.05 5.22
C PRO A 53 17.62 10.42 3.83
N HIS A 54 17.29 9.43 3.00
CA HIS A 54 16.76 9.65 1.64
C HIS A 54 15.23 9.59 1.59
N VAL A 55 14.60 9.09 2.65
CA VAL A 55 13.15 8.97 2.78
C VAL A 55 12.57 10.22 3.42
N TYR A 56 11.49 10.70 2.80
CA TYR A 56 10.60 11.69 3.39
C TYR A 56 9.32 11.00 3.87
N LEU A 57 8.74 11.56 4.92
CA LEU A 57 7.56 11.03 5.60
C LEU A 57 6.54 12.15 5.69
N ALA A 58 5.28 11.84 5.42
CA ALA A 58 4.20 12.79 5.63
C ALA A 58 3.09 12.19 6.50
N ALA A 59 2.51 12.98 7.40
CA ALA A 59 1.37 12.57 8.22
C ALA A 59 0.43 13.76 8.44
N ASN A 60 -0.87 13.57 8.20
CA ASN A 60 -1.90 14.60 8.46
C ASN A 60 -2.49 14.53 9.88
N SER A 61 -2.02 13.59 10.70
CA SER A 61 -2.51 13.34 12.05
C SER A 61 -1.36 12.86 12.94
N LEU A 62 -1.47 13.11 14.25
CA LEU A 62 -0.52 12.61 15.23
C LEU A 62 -0.63 11.09 15.46
N GLN A 63 -1.70 10.47 14.96
CA GLN A 63 -1.97 9.02 15.06
C GLN A 63 -1.69 8.28 13.75
N GLY A 64 -1.21 8.99 12.72
CA GLY A 64 -0.93 8.43 11.40
C GLY A 64 -2.12 8.42 10.45
N PRO A 65 -1.96 7.78 9.29
CA PRO A 65 -0.76 7.00 8.88
C PRO A 65 0.43 7.89 8.49
N TRP A 66 1.61 7.28 8.45
CA TRP A 66 2.76 7.81 7.71
C TRP A 66 2.66 7.44 6.23
N TRP A 67 2.78 8.43 5.36
CA TRP A 67 3.05 8.23 3.93
C TRP A 67 4.56 8.26 3.70
N ILE A 68 5.10 7.17 3.14
CA ILE A 68 6.52 7.01 2.84
C ILE A 68 6.78 7.52 1.42
N LEU A 69 7.60 8.57 1.34
CA LEU A 69 7.99 9.24 0.11
C LEU A 69 9.45 8.90 -0.21
N GLY A 70 9.65 8.03 -1.19
CA GLY A 70 10.94 7.51 -1.62
C GLY A 70 11.30 7.91 -3.05
N TRP A 71 12.44 7.46 -3.55
CA TRP A 71 12.73 7.59 -4.98
C TRP A 71 11.84 6.67 -5.80
N PRO A 72 11.41 7.12 -6.99
CA PRO A 72 10.81 6.22 -7.95
C PRO A 72 11.83 5.15 -8.33
N GLU A 73 11.38 3.91 -8.42
CA GLU A 73 12.16 2.85 -9.05
C GLU A 73 12.34 3.20 -10.53
N ARG A 74 13.58 3.22 -11.01
CA ARG A 74 13.95 3.56 -12.38
C ARG A 74 14.96 2.54 -12.88
N VAL A 75 14.80 2.09 -14.12
CA VAL A 75 15.84 1.35 -14.83
C VAL A 75 16.83 2.37 -15.40
N PRO A 76 18.13 2.30 -15.04
CA PRO A 76 19.14 3.14 -15.67
C PRO A 76 19.17 2.92 -17.18
N GLU A 77 19.38 3.98 -17.95
CA GLU A 77 19.57 3.84 -19.40
C GLU A 77 20.94 3.20 -19.69
N ALA A 78 21.07 2.51 -20.84
CA ALA A 78 22.26 1.72 -21.15
C ALA A 78 23.57 2.54 -21.16
N ASP A 79 23.46 3.83 -21.47
CA ASP A 79 24.58 4.77 -21.54
C ASP A 79 24.70 5.68 -20.29
N GLU A 80 23.88 5.44 -19.25
CA GLU A 80 23.87 6.25 -18.04
C GLU A 80 25.05 5.89 -17.10
N VAL A 81 25.77 6.90 -16.61
CA VAL A 81 26.86 6.71 -15.65
C VAL A 81 26.29 6.29 -14.30
N LEU A 82 26.76 5.16 -13.76
CA LEU A 82 26.29 4.62 -12.48
C LEU A 82 27.17 5.04 -11.29
N PRO A 83 26.57 5.37 -10.13
CA PRO A 83 25.12 5.44 -9.90
C PRO A 83 24.54 6.76 -10.43
N PRO A 84 23.30 6.74 -10.96
CA PRO A 84 22.63 7.95 -11.42
C PRO A 84 22.38 8.90 -10.25
N GLU A 85 22.44 10.21 -10.52
CA GLU A 85 22.05 11.20 -9.52
C GLU A 85 20.58 11.00 -9.11
N PRO A 86 20.29 10.97 -7.81
CA PRO A 86 18.94 10.71 -7.38
C PRO A 86 17.99 11.87 -7.74
N PRO A 87 16.74 11.57 -8.12
CA PRO A 87 15.80 12.61 -8.51
C PRO A 87 15.52 13.57 -7.35
N ALA A 88 15.34 14.85 -7.71
CA ALA A 88 14.99 15.89 -6.75
C ALA A 88 13.60 15.68 -6.11
N TYR A 89 12.71 14.95 -6.78
CA TYR A 89 11.38 14.63 -6.28
C TYR A 89 11.33 13.29 -5.54
N ARG A 90 10.27 13.10 -4.76
CA ARG A 90 9.93 11.83 -4.11
C ARG A 90 8.52 11.43 -4.53
N VAL A 91 8.28 10.13 -4.60
CA VAL A 91 6.97 9.56 -4.92
C VAL A 91 6.47 8.74 -3.74
N LEU A 92 5.15 8.57 -3.64
CA LEU A 92 4.57 7.66 -2.66
C LEU A 92 5.00 6.22 -2.98
N THR A 93 5.71 5.63 -2.03
CA THR A 93 6.29 4.27 -2.07
C THR A 93 5.76 3.36 -0.97
N GLY A 94 5.06 3.91 0.02
CA GLY A 94 4.41 3.08 1.03
C GLY A 94 3.60 3.85 2.04
N VAL A 95 2.96 3.11 2.93
CA VAL A 95 2.16 3.62 4.05
C VAL A 95 2.46 2.77 5.27
N VAL A 96 2.58 3.41 6.43
CA VAL A 96 2.64 2.74 7.74
C VAL A 96 1.56 3.32 8.61
N ASP A 97 0.65 2.50 9.13
CA ASP A 97 -0.40 2.97 10.02
C ASP A 97 0.14 3.26 11.45
N GLY A 98 -0.73 3.77 12.32
CA GLY A 98 -0.37 4.05 13.71
C GLY A 98 -0.05 2.82 14.57
N PHE A 99 -0.22 1.60 14.02
CA PHE A 99 0.10 0.34 14.69
C PHE A 99 1.36 -0.32 14.12
N GLY A 100 2.02 0.31 13.14
CA GLY A 100 3.21 -0.24 12.48
C GLY A 100 2.90 -1.22 11.36
N LEU A 101 1.64 -1.38 10.94
CA LEU A 101 1.31 -2.18 9.76
C LEU A 101 1.69 -1.41 8.51
N SER A 102 2.47 -2.06 7.64
CA SER A 102 3.05 -1.44 6.46
C SER A 102 2.45 -1.99 5.16
N LEU A 103 2.33 -1.11 4.17
CA LEU A 103 2.11 -1.43 2.76
C LEU A 103 3.22 -0.76 1.94
N ALA A 104 3.99 -1.54 1.20
CA ALA A 104 4.97 -1.07 0.24
C ALA A 104 4.39 -1.13 -1.18
N PHE A 105 4.47 -0.02 -1.90
CA PHE A 105 3.98 0.13 -3.27
C PHE A 105 5.13 0.00 -4.25
N HIS A 106 4.92 -0.86 -5.24
CA HIS A 106 5.90 -1.16 -6.29
C HIS A 106 5.38 -0.57 -7.59
N ARG A 107 6.22 0.22 -8.25
CA ARG A 107 5.88 0.86 -9.52
C ARG A 107 6.49 0.08 -10.67
N GLU A 108 5.74 -0.02 -11.76
CA GLU A 108 6.30 -0.63 -12.96
C GLU A 108 7.43 0.25 -13.50
N ALA A 109 8.58 -0.33 -13.79
CA ALA A 109 9.75 0.45 -14.17
C ALA A 109 9.77 0.80 -15.67
N ALA A 110 9.04 0.05 -16.50
CA ALA A 110 9.01 0.22 -17.96
C ALA A 110 7.69 -0.29 -18.60
N GLY A 111 7.48 0.05 -19.87
CA GLY A 111 6.30 -0.37 -20.65
C GLY A 111 5.07 0.52 -20.45
N GLU A 112 3.90 0.02 -20.88
CA GLU A 112 2.64 0.80 -20.91
C GLU A 112 2.17 1.29 -19.53
N LEU A 113 2.63 0.65 -18.45
CA LEU A 113 2.29 0.99 -17.07
C LEU A 113 3.45 1.66 -16.32
N ALA A 114 4.51 2.09 -17.02
CA ALA A 114 5.69 2.69 -16.39
C ALA A 114 5.29 3.83 -15.43
N GLY A 115 5.77 3.76 -14.20
CA GLY A 115 5.47 4.70 -13.13
C GLY A 115 4.16 4.42 -12.37
N GLU A 116 3.27 3.56 -12.86
CA GLU A 116 2.03 3.18 -12.16
C GLU A 116 2.29 2.16 -11.05
N ILE A 117 1.48 2.19 -9.98
CA ILE A 117 1.57 1.18 -8.92
C ILE A 117 0.88 -0.09 -9.43
N THR A 118 1.67 -1.13 -9.69
CA THR A 118 1.16 -2.42 -10.21
C THR A 118 1.24 -3.54 -9.18
N ARG A 119 1.95 -3.34 -8.07
CA ARG A 119 2.04 -4.33 -6.99
C ARG A 119 2.10 -3.67 -5.61
N VAL A 120 1.53 -4.34 -4.63
CA VAL A 120 1.59 -3.98 -3.21
C VAL A 120 2.17 -5.15 -2.44
N THR A 121 3.08 -4.88 -1.50
CA THR A 121 3.57 -5.87 -0.54
C THR A 121 3.20 -5.40 0.86
N ASP A 122 2.58 -6.25 1.67
CA ASP A 122 2.29 -5.90 3.07
C ASP A 122 3.43 -6.26 4.02
N GLY A 123 3.31 -5.84 5.28
CA GLY A 123 4.30 -6.13 6.33
C GLY A 123 4.50 -7.62 6.64
N ALA A 124 3.61 -8.51 6.18
CA ALA A 124 3.79 -9.96 6.28
C ALA A 124 4.49 -10.56 5.04
N GLY A 125 4.90 -9.73 4.08
CA GLY A 125 5.56 -10.13 2.84
C GLY A 125 4.60 -10.67 1.77
N ARG A 126 3.27 -10.59 1.96
CA ARG A 126 2.31 -11.02 0.94
C ARG A 126 2.31 -10.00 -0.18
N ARG A 127 2.36 -10.49 -1.42
CA ARG A 127 2.38 -9.66 -2.63
C ARG A 127 1.04 -9.73 -3.35
N PHE A 128 0.51 -8.56 -3.70
CA PHE A 128 -0.74 -8.39 -4.42
C PHE A 128 -0.46 -7.69 -5.74
N HIS A 129 -1.02 -8.20 -6.83
CA HIS A 129 -0.98 -7.55 -8.14
C HIS A 129 -2.21 -6.68 -8.33
N LEU A 130 -2.00 -5.45 -8.78
CA LEU A 130 -3.06 -4.51 -9.12
C LEU A 130 -3.30 -4.57 -10.63
N ALA A 131 -4.52 -4.95 -11.02
CA ALA A 131 -4.94 -4.95 -12.41
C ALA A 131 -5.84 -3.74 -12.68
N LEU A 132 -5.35 -2.81 -13.51
CA LEU A 132 -6.16 -1.69 -13.99
C LEU A 132 -7.24 -2.24 -14.94
N THR A 133 -8.50 -2.00 -14.63
CA THR A 133 -9.63 -2.44 -15.48
C THR A 133 -10.64 -1.33 -15.69
N THR A 134 -11.21 -1.25 -16.88
CA THR A 134 -12.30 -0.32 -17.17
C THR A 134 -13.65 -0.91 -16.75
N GLN A 135 -14.63 -0.04 -16.50
CA GLN A 135 -15.99 -0.49 -16.22
C GLN A 135 -16.59 -1.30 -17.38
N ALA A 136 -16.27 -0.93 -18.63
CA ALA A 136 -16.70 -1.65 -19.83
C ALA A 136 -16.12 -3.08 -19.88
N GLN A 137 -14.81 -3.23 -19.61
CA GLN A 137 -14.16 -4.54 -19.54
C GLN A 137 -14.77 -5.41 -18.44
N ARG A 138 -15.03 -4.86 -17.25
CA ARG A 138 -15.70 -5.59 -16.17
C ARG A 138 -17.13 -6.00 -16.53
N ALA A 139 -17.89 -5.11 -17.18
CA ALA A 139 -19.23 -5.42 -17.65
C ALA A 139 -19.24 -6.49 -18.76
N GLU A 140 -18.23 -6.51 -19.62
CA GLU A 140 -18.07 -7.56 -20.63
C GLU A 140 -17.67 -8.90 -20.00
N ALA A 141 -16.72 -8.91 -19.06
CA ALA A 141 -16.35 -10.12 -18.32
C ALA A 141 -17.54 -10.71 -17.56
N PHE A 142 -18.35 -9.88 -16.90
CA PHE A 142 -19.58 -10.30 -16.24
C PHE A 142 -20.60 -10.89 -17.23
N ARG A 143 -20.78 -10.27 -18.40
CA ARG A 143 -21.65 -10.81 -19.46
C ARG A 143 -21.15 -12.17 -19.97
N LYS A 144 -19.84 -12.32 -20.19
CA LYS A 144 -19.22 -13.59 -20.61
C LYS A 144 -19.41 -14.66 -19.55
N GLN A 145 -19.13 -14.38 -18.27
CA GLN A 145 -19.37 -15.32 -17.18
C GLN A 145 -20.83 -15.75 -17.09
N ARG A 146 -21.78 -14.82 -17.19
CA ARG A 146 -23.22 -15.14 -17.19
C ARG A 146 -23.60 -16.03 -18.36
N ALA A 147 -23.08 -15.76 -19.56
CA ALA A 147 -23.31 -16.59 -20.74
C ALA A 147 -22.71 -18.00 -20.56
N THR A 148 -21.51 -18.13 -20.00
CA THR A 148 -20.88 -19.43 -19.71
C THR A 148 -21.66 -20.21 -18.64
N SER A 149 -22.12 -19.55 -17.58
CA SER A 149 -22.95 -20.19 -16.54
C SER A 149 -24.31 -20.64 -17.06
N LEU A 150 -24.90 -19.92 -18.02
CA LEU A 150 -26.14 -20.30 -18.72
C LEU A 150 -25.91 -21.35 -19.81
N SER A 151 -24.68 -21.47 -20.32
CA SER A 151 -24.26 -22.41 -21.35
C SER A 151 -23.65 -23.70 -20.80
N SER A 152 -23.48 -23.83 -19.48
CA SER A 152 -23.19 -25.13 -18.89
C SER A 152 -24.35 -26.06 -19.25
N PRO A 153 -24.11 -27.15 -20.02
CA PRO A 153 -25.17 -28.08 -20.33
C PRO A 153 -25.69 -28.59 -18.98
N ALA A 154 -27.01 -28.55 -18.81
CA ALA A 154 -27.67 -29.27 -17.74
C ALA A 154 -27.17 -30.72 -17.84
N SER A 155 -26.21 -31.08 -16.99
CA SER A 155 -25.91 -32.48 -16.74
C SER A 155 -27.24 -33.10 -16.36
N PRO A 156 -27.72 -34.16 -17.03
CA PRO A 156 -28.98 -34.76 -16.68
C PRO A 156 -28.90 -35.15 -15.21
N ARG A 157 -29.73 -34.51 -14.39
CA ARG A 157 -29.95 -34.90 -13.00
C ARG A 157 -30.36 -36.37 -13.05
N SER A 158 -29.43 -37.24 -12.66
CA SER A 158 -29.78 -38.60 -12.27
C SER A 158 -30.74 -38.47 -11.09
N VAL A 159 -31.98 -38.87 -11.32
CA VAL A 159 -32.96 -39.13 -10.28
C VAL A 159 -32.49 -40.34 -9.49
N SER A 160 -31.88 -40.12 -8.32
CA SER A 160 -31.94 -41.11 -7.24
C SER A 160 -31.57 -40.52 -5.88
N SER A 161 -32.57 -40.61 -5.00
CA SER A 161 -32.51 -40.70 -3.53
C SER A 161 -31.98 -39.52 -2.71
N SER A 162 -32.94 -38.71 -2.27
CA SER A 162 -33.14 -38.24 -0.90
C SER A 162 -32.06 -38.52 0.14
N GLN A 163 -31.48 -37.47 0.72
CA GLN A 163 -31.09 -37.46 2.13
C GLN A 163 -31.07 -36.01 2.66
N VAL A 164 -32.22 -35.64 3.25
CA VAL A 164 -32.45 -34.80 4.43
C VAL A 164 -31.31 -33.85 4.85
N PHE A 165 -31.59 -32.55 4.77
CA PHE A 165 -30.92 -31.51 5.54
C PHE A 165 -31.10 -31.79 7.04
N PRO A 166 -30.05 -31.82 7.87
CA PRO A 166 -30.25 -31.64 9.30
C PRO A 166 -30.43 -30.14 9.56
N ASP A 167 -31.69 -29.74 9.77
CA ASP A 167 -32.04 -28.53 10.51
C ASP A 167 -31.59 -28.73 11.96
N THR A 168 -30.37 -28.33 12.31
CA THR A 168 -30.01 -28.12 13.71
C THR A 168 -28.88 -27.10 13.82
N LEU A 169 -29.21 -25.94 14.39
CA LEU A 169 -28.25 -24.92 14.81
C LEU A 169 -27.36 -25.51 15.93
N PRO A 170 -26.03 -25.37 15.90
CA PRO A 170 -25.20 -25.73 17.05
C PRO A 170 -25.52 -24.77 18.20
N ALA A 171 -26.01 -25.34 19.29
CA ALA A 171 -26.24 -24.66 20.55
C ALA A 171 -24.90 -24.17 21.15
N GLY A 172 -24.92 -22.91 21.60
CA GLY A 172 -24.06 -22.29 22.62
C GLY A 172 -22.63 -22.79 22.79
N THR A 173 -21.67 -21.97 22.38
CA THR A 173 -20.31 -22.04 22.95
C THR A 173 -20.32 -21.33 24.31
N GLU A 174 -20.18 -22.12 25.37
CA GLU A 174 -19.93 -21.67 26.74
C GLU A 174 -18.48 -21.17 26.86
N TYR A 175 -18.29 -20.03 27.53
CA TYR A 175 -16.97 -19.50 27.90
C TYR A 175 -16.52 -20.19 29.19
N GLY A 176 -15.37 -20.87 29.15
CA GLY A 176 -14.72 -21.48 30.31
C GLY A 176 -13.44 -20.75 30.70
N VAL A 177 -13.51 -20.12 31.88
CA VAL A 177 -12.49 -19.78 32.91
C VAL A 177 -11.13 -19.20 32.49
#